data_AF-A0A6M0J9L5-F1
#
_entry.id   AF-A0A6M0J9L5-F1
#
_cell.length_a   1.000
_cell.length_b   1.000
_cell.length_c   1.000
_cell.angle_alpha   90.00
_cell.angle_beta   90.00
_cell.angle_gamma   90.00
#
_symmetry.space_group_name_H-M   'P 1'
#
loop_
_entity.id
_entity.type
_entity.pdbx_description
1 polymer ?
#
loop_
_entity_poly.entity_id
_entity_poly.type
_entity_poly.pdbx_seq_one_letter_code
_entity_poly.pdbx_strand_id
1 'polypeptide(L)'
;MKNQIRQKFQRFWQNIWLLGTVAIAIASTATKSVASSTVNWKVEEEPNAVLTQIPSPVRPTIPKQPTKPIPPPADEDLLQTPTPSLPTPPKLPEIPQTIVIKGFEFLGNTAFSNEELAKVTQPFIGKPITFTELLQVEAIISKLYIDAGYINSGAVIPADQRFPKDQGIVQIQIVEGGLEEIQVIGTSRLNPGYIKSRLAIAARRPLNRDRLLQAIQLLQLDPLIQNISAELSAGTSPELSLLKVTVKEADSLEGEFFVDNSRAPSVGSIRRGFRLSEGNLLGLGDKLRATYSNTAGSNSYDISYTIPINPRNGTLQVGYGTSNTQVIEPPFDRLDILGDSQSLEITLRQPLLQTPRQEFAIGLTFSQQQSKTSLLGLDFPISPGADDNGRTRISALRFFQEWTSRNSTEVFALRSQFNLGIGAFNATINNEPPDSRFFYWRGQGQYVRLLAPETLLVLRSDLQLTTRQLVPLEQFAIGGLGSVRGYRQDLLLTDNGAFLSAEVQLPILRVPEVKGVLHLTSFVDFGIGWNSSAKSELNSNTLLSTGLGLQWQMSDWLNMRLDWGVPLIGVDGSNNSLQENGLSFSINVKSF
;
A
#
# COMPACT_ATOMS: atom_id res chain seq x y z
N MET A 1 21.34 -29.11 -18.67
CA MET A 1 20.45 -28.08 -18.09
C MET A 1 19.37 -27.53 -19.03
N LYS A 2 19.64 -27.16 -20.30
CA LYS A 2 18.63 -26.56 -21.21
C LYS A 2 17.38 -27.42 -21.50
N ASN A 3 17.50 -28.75 -21.63
CA ASN A 3 16.34 -29.61 -21.95
C ASN A 3 15.40 -29.86 -20.77
N GLN A 4 15.91 -29.88 -19.54
CA GLN A 4 15.09 -30.07 -18.33
C GLN A 4 14.22 -28.83 -18.03
N ILE A 5 14.77 -27.63 -18.26
CA ILE A 5 14.05 -26.36 -18.12
C ILE A 5 12.94 -26.27 -19.17
N ARG A 6 13.21 -26.66 -20.42
CA ARG A 6 12.22 -26.66 -21.50
C ARG A 6 11.07 -27.64 -21.25
N GLN A 7 11.34 -28.83 -20.71
CA GLN A 7 10.31 -29.79 -20.34
C GLN A 7 9.48 -29.34 -19.13
N LYS A 8 10.10 -28.73 -18.11
CA LYS A 8 9.35 -28.13 -16.99
C LYS A 8 8.46 -26.99 -17.47
N PHE A 9 8.96 -26.15 -18.38
CA PHE A 9 8.20 -25.05 -18.99
C PHE A 9 7.01 -25.58 -19.81
N GLN A 10 7.20 -26.60 -20.65
CA GLN A 10 6.10 -27.21 -21.42
C GLN A 10 5.04 -27.86 -20.51
N ARG A 11 5.45 -28.58 -19.46
CA ARG A 11 4.50 -29.18 -18.49
C ARG A 11 3.74 -28.12 -17.70
N PHE A 12 4.40 -27.02 -17.34
CA PHE A 12 3.75 -25.86 -16.70
C PHE A 12 2.66 -25.26 -17.59
N TRP A 13 2.95 -25.01 -18.87
CA TRP A 13 1.97 -24.48 -19.83
C TRP A 13 0.84 -25.46 -20.14
N GLN A 14 1.13 -26.77 -20.22
CA GLN A 14 0.09 -27.79 -20.38
C GLN A 14 -0.86 -27.84 -19.17
N ASN A 15 -0.33 -27.77 -17.96
CA ASN A 15 -1.15 -27.77 -16.74
C ASN A 15 -1.98 -26.48 -16.60
N ILE A 16 -1.44 -25.32 -16.97
CA ILE A 16 -2.19 -24.05 -17.02
C ILE A 16 -3.31 -24.11 -18.07
N TRP A 17 -3.02 -24.65 -19.25
CA TRP A 17 -4.02 -24.78 -20.30
C TRP A 17 -5.14 -25.76 -19.89
N LEU A 18 -4.81 -26.85 -19.20
CA LEU A 18 -5.79 -27.78 -18.63
C LEU A 18 -6.64 -27.14 -17.53
N LEU A 19 -6.03 -26.37 -16.61
CA LEU A 19 -6.76 -25.69 -15.53
C LEU A 19 -7.66 -24.57 -16.07
N GLY A 20 -7.19 -23.81 -17.07
CA GLY A 20 -7.98 -22.79 -17.75
C GLY A 20 -9.19 -23.38 -18.50
N THR A 21 -9.00 -24.50 -19.19
CA THR A 21 -10.10 -25.19 -19.89
C THR A 21 -11.10 -25.82 -18.91
N VAL A 22 -10.66 -26.38 -17.79
CA VAL A 22 -11.54 -26.89 -16.73
C VAL A 22 -12.32 -25.75 -16.06
N ALA A 23 -11.70 -24.61 -15.78
CA ALA A 23 -12.39 -23.44 -15.22
C ALA A 23 -13.45 -22.87 -16.18
N ILE A 24 -13.15 -22.80 -17.49
CA ILE A 24 -14.12 -22.41 -18.52
C ILE A 24 -15.24 -23.46 -18.65
N ALA A 25 -14.94 -24.75 -18.54
CA ALA A 25 -15.92 -25.82 -18.55
C ALA A 25 -16.85 -25.80 -17.31
N ILE A 26 -16.32 -25.49 -16.12
CA ILE A 26 -17.11 -25.32 -14.89
C ILE A 26 -18.01 -24.07 -15.00
N ALA A 27 -17.47 -22.95 -15.52
CA ALA A 27 -18.26 -21.74 -15.74
C ALA A 27 -19.40 -21.95 -16.75
N SER A 28 -19.18 -22.73 -17.81
CA SER A 28 -20.17 -23.05 -18.85
C SER A 28 -21.15 -24.17 -18.50
N THR A 29 -20.86 -24.98 -17.48
CA THR A 29 -21.80 -25.99 -16.95
C THR A 29 -22.66 -25.41 -15.82
N ALA A 30 -22.13 -24.47 -15.03
CA ALA A 30 -22.92 -23.71 -14.06
C ALA A 30 -24.05 -22.91 -14.72
N THR A 31 -23.84 -22.35 -15.92
CA THR A 31 -24.88 -21.64 -16.69
C THR A 31 -26.04 -22.54 -17.13
N LYS A 32 -25.83 -23.86 -17.27
CA LYS A 32 -26.91 -24.80 -17.65
C LYS A 32 -27.72 -25.31 -16.47
N SER A 33 -27.13 -25.36 -15.26
CA SER A 33 -27.78 -25.95 -14.08
C SER A 33 -28.69 -24.95 -13.33
N VAL A 34 -28.32 -23.67 -13.29
CA VAL A 34 -29.06 -22.63 -12.55
C VAL A 34 -30.29 -22.10 -13.32
N ALA A 35 -30.41 -22.40 -14.61
CA ALA A 35 -31.54 -21.97 -15.44
C ALA A 35 -32.89 -22.71 -15.16
N SER A 36 -32.99 -23.53 -14.11
CA SER A 36 -34.18 -24.37 -13.84
C SER A 36 -35.09 -23.90 -12.70
N SER A 37 -34.78 -22.80 -12.00
CA SER A 37 -35.71 -22.20 -11.02
C SER A 37 -36.50 -21.06 -11.66
N THR A 38 -37.71 -21.37 -12.11
CA THR A 38 -38.67 -20.40 -12.66
C THR A 38 -39.34 -19.63 -11.52
N VAL A 39 -38.87 -18.39 -11.28
CA VAL A 39 -39.67 -17.37 -10.60
C VAL A 39 -40.43 -16.61 -11.67
N ASN A 40 -41.75 -16.67 -11.59
CA ASN A 40 -42.67 -16.13 -12.59
C ASN A 40 -42.79 -14.60 -12.39
N TRP A 41 -41.95 -13.82 -13.08
CA TRP A 41 -42.09 -12.36 -13.12
C TRP A 41 -42.95 -11.94 -14.30
N LYS A 42 -44.01 -11.20 -14.01
CA LYS A 42 -44.86 -10.53 -14.98
C LYS A 42 -43.99 -9.54 -15.76
N VAL A 43 -43.91 -9.69 -17.08
CA VAL A 43 -43.21 -8.75 -17.97
C VAL A 43 -44.07 -7.51 -18.11
N GLU A 44 -43.72 -6.44 -17.39
CA GLU A 44 -44.14 -5.08 -17.68
C GLU A 44 -43.13 -4.46 -18.66
N GLU A 45 -43.61 -3.64 -19.59
CA GLU A 45 -42.85 -3.05 -20.69
C GLU A 45 -41.56 -2.38 -20.22
N GLU A 46 -40.42 -2.76 -20.82
CA GLU A 46 -39.09 -2.21 -20.48
C GLU A 46 -39.00 -0.70 -20.78
N PRO A 47 -38.82 0.17 -19.77
CA PRO A 47 -38.40 1.53 -19.99
C PRO A 47 -36.86 1.56 -19.99
N ASN A 48 -36.27 1.85 -21.17
CA ASN A 48 -34.90 2.31 -21.39
C ASN A 48 -33.77 1.50 -20.73
N ALA A 49 -33.15 0.60 -21.50
CA ALA A 49 -31.80 0.13 -21.22
C ALA A 49 -30.83 1.33 -21.17
N VAL A 50 -30.46 1.76 -19.97
CA VAL A 50 -29.46 2.81 -19.75
C VAL A 50 -28.11 2.25 -20.15
N LEU A 51 -27.55 2.74 -21.26
CA LEU A 51 -26.13 2.54 -21.56
C LEU A 51 -25.33 3.09 -20.38
N THR A 52 -24.75 2.19 -19.56
CA THR A 52 -23.68 2.58 -18.64
C THR A 52 -22.58 3.19 -19.50
N GLN A 53 -22.42 4.50 -19.35
CA GLN A 53 -21.80 5.39 -20.31
C GLN A 53 -20.36 4.96 -20.61
N ILE A 54 -20.02 4.91 -21.90
CA ILE A 54 -18.62 4.87 -22.33
C ILE A 54 -18.06 6.28 -22.13
N PRO A 55 -16.86 6.44 -21.58
CA PRO A 55 -15.89 5.40 -21.19
C PRO A 55 -16.02 5.04 -19.70
N SER A 56 -15.69 3.81 -19.32
CA SER A 56 -15.54 3.46 -17.90
C SER A 56 -14.47 4.38 -17.28
N PRO A 57 -14.73 5.02 -16.12
CA PRO A 57 -13.73 5.79 -15.43
C PRO A 57 -12.51 4.92 -15.13
N VAL A 58 -11.30 5.48 -15.27
CA VAL A 58 -10.09 4.83 -14.75
C VAL A 58 -10.26 4.82 -13.24
N ARG A 59 -10.62 3.65 -12.70
CA ARG A 59 -10.81 3.54 -11.25
C ARG A 59 -9.46 3.83 -10.60
N PRO A 60 -9.35 4.79 -9.67
CA PRO A 60 -8.15 4.93 -8.87
C PRO A 60 -7.86 3.58 -8.22
N THR A 61 -6.58 3.22 -8.19
CA THR A 61 -6.14 1.95 -7.64
C THR A 61 -6.63 1.84 -6.19
N ILE A 62 -7.61 0.98 -5.96
CA ILE A 62 -8.03 0.61 -4.60
C ILE A 62 -6.75 0.17 -3.88
N PRO A 63 -6.50 0.63 -2.64
CA PRO A 63 -5.42 0.09 -1.84
C PRO A 63 -5.45 -1.44 -1.95
N LYS A 64 -4.32 -2.05 -2.37
CA LYS A 64 -4.23 -3.51 -2.41
C LYS A 64 -4.70 -4.03 -1.06
N GLN A 65 -5.63 -4.99 -1.06
CA GLN A 65 -6.07 -5.65 0.15
C GLN A 65 -4.79 -6.06 0.91
N PRO A 66 -4.51 -5.51 2.10
CA PRO A 66 -3.33 -5.89 2.85
C PRO A 66 -3.38 -7.40 3.01
N THR A 67 -2.28 -8.05 2.64
CA THR A 67 -2.02 -9.43 3.04
C THR A 67 -2.15 -9.53 4.56
N LYS A 68 -2.50 -10.73 5.05
CA LYS A 68 -2.67 -11.06 6.48
C LYS A 68 -1.74 -10.21 7.35
N PRO A 69 -2.21 -9.62 8.47
CA PRO A 69 -1.34 -8.86 9.37
C PRO A 69 -0.09 -9.69 9.67
N ILE A 70 1.07 -9.26 9.14
CA ILE A 70 2.33 -9.95 9.38
C ILE A 70 2.79 -9.43 10.75
N PRO A 71 2.93 -10.30 11.76
CA PRO A 71 3.50 -9.87 13.03
C PRO A 71 4.90 -9.31 12.77
N PRO A 72 5.28 -8.18 13.40
CA PRO A 72 6.65 -7.73 13.33
C PRO A 72 7.55 -8.86 13.85
N PRO A 73 8.65 -9.18 13.14
CA PRO A 73 9.62 -10.17 13.60
C PRO A 73 10.20 -9.80 14.97
N ALA A 74 10.62 -10.81 15.73
CA ALA A 74 11.16 -10.62 17.07
C ALA A 74 12.42 -9.73 17.06
N ASP A 75 12.47 -8.77 17.99
CA ASP A 75 13.51 -7.72 18.05
C ASP A 75 14.93 -8.28 18.25
N GLU A 76 15.08 -9.40 18.97
CA GLU A 76 16.38 -9.92 19.43
C GLU A 76 17.24 -10.55 18.31
N ASP A 77 16.64 -11.01 17.21
CA ASP A 77 17.39 -11.62 16.09
C ASP A 77 17.87 -10.59 15.05
N LEU A 78 17.35 -9.36 15.08
CA LEU A 78 17.55 -8.38 14.00
C LEU A 78 18.79 -7.50 14.16
N LEU A 79 19.12 -7.14 15.41
CA LEU A 79 20.26 -6.29 15.71
C LEU A 79 21.03 -6.87 16.91
N GLN A 80 22.20 -7.42 16.62
CA GLN A 80 23.13 -7.84 17.67
C GLN A 80 23.95 -6.64 18.12
N THR A 81 23.83 -6.28 19.40
CA THR A 81 24.65 -5.23 20.02
C THR A 81 25.68 -5.84 20.95
N PRO A 82 26.87 -5.24 21.07
CA PRO A 82 27.84 -5.70 22.05
C PRO A 82 27.29 -5.45 23.46
N THR A 83 27.59 -6.33 24.41
CA THR A 83 27.25 -6.09 25.82
C THR A 83 27.91 -4.79 26.26
N PRO A 84 27.15 -3.79 26.76
CA PRO A 84 27.74 -2.53 27.19
C PRO A 84 28.77 -2.79 28.29
N SER A 85 30.04 -2.48 28.03
CA SER A 85 31.06 -2.49 29.07
C SER A 85 30.89 -1.25 29.91
N LEU A 86 30.17 -1.35 31.04
CA LEU A 86 30.21 -0.29 32.03
C LEU A 86 31.67 -0.09 32.46
N PRO A 87 32.18 1.16 32.52
CA PRO A 87 33.50 1.41 33.08
C PRO A 87 33.51 0.83 34.50
N THR A 88 34.26 -0.26 34.69
CA THR A 88 34.45 -0.82 36.02
C THR A 88 35.37 0.13 36.75
N PRO A 89 34.96 0.73 37.89
CA PRO A 89 35.83 1.64 38.62
C PRO A 89 37.15 0.91 38.89
N PRO A 90 38.31 1.44 38.47
CA PRO A 90 39.58 0.81 38.77
C PRO A 90 39.66 0.58 40.28
N LYS A 91 40.07 -0.62 40.70
CA LYS A 91 40.44 -0.91 42.09
C LYS A 91 41.73 -0.14 42.42
N LEU A 92 41.59 1.16 42.61
CA LEU A 92 42.63 2.03 43.13
C LEU A 92 42.75 1.79 44.64
N PRO A 93 43.95 1.91 45.23
CA PRO A 93 44.10 1.98 46.67
C PRO A 93 43.17 3.07 47.23
N GLU A 94 42.41 2.80 48.29
CA GLU A 94 41.60 3.83 48.95
C GLU A 94 42.52 4.93 49.48
N ILE A 95 42.64 6.02 48.72
CA ILE A 95 43.32 7.22 49.17
C ILE A 95 42.30 7.95 50.05
N PRO A 96 42.52 8.12 51.37
CA PRO A 96 41.52 8.67 52.29
C PRO A 96 41.29 10.19 52.14
N GLN A 97 41.72 10.78 51.01
CA GLN A 97 41.50 12.19 50.71
C GLN A 97 40.09 12.38 50.15
N THR A 98 39.29 13.20 50.83
CA THR A 98 37.94 13.57 50.41
C THR A 98 37.92 14.98 49.84
N ILE A 99 37.02 15.21 48.88
CA ILE A 99 36.79 16.50 48.22
C ILE A 99 35.32 16.86 48.35
N VAL A 100 35.00 18.13 48.59
CA VAL A 100 33.61 18.62 48.64
C VAL A 100 33.27 19.29 47.31
N ILE A 101 32.31 18.71 46.59
CA ILE A 101 31.84 19.22 45.31
C ILE A 101 30.65 20.16 45.53
N LYS A 102 30.74 21.37 44.99
CA LYS A 102 29.67 22.38 44.91
C LYS A 102 28.71 22.15 43.74
N GLY A 103 29.18 21.56 42.64
CA GLY A 103 28.35 21.25 41.48
C GLY A 103 29.10 20.52 40.36
N PHE A 104 28.33 20.10 39.36
CA PHE A 104 28.85 19.50 38.13
C PHE A 104 28.52 20.39 36.94
N GLU A 105 29.49 20.57 36.06
CA GLU A 105 29.32 21.22 34.77
C GLU A 105 29.42 20.14 33.67
N PHE A 106 28.38 20.01 32.85
CA PHE A 106 28.32 19.01 31.78
C PHE A 106 28.63 19.66 30.44
N LEU A 107 29.51 19.02 29.66
CA LEU A 107 29.90 19.46 28.33
C LEU A 107 29.64 18.36 27.30
N GLY A 108 29.10 18.73 26.13
CA GLY A 108 28.90 17.80 25.01
C GLY A 108 27.62 16.94 25.06
N ASN A 109 26.75 17.15 26.05
CA ASN A 109 25.45 16.49 26.12
C ASN A 109 24.43 17.13 25.17
N THR A 110 23.94 16.33 24.22
CA THR A 110 22.82 16.71 23.33
C THR A 110 21.63 15.76 23.45
N ALA A 111 21.85 14.52 23.92
CA ALA A 111 20.79 13.56 24.23
C ALA A 111 19.99 13.93 25.50
N PHE A 112 20.67 14.47 26.52
CA PHE A 112 20.08 14.86 27.80
C PHE A 112 20.39 16.32 28.11
N SER A 113 19.43 16.99 28.73
CA SER A 113 19.59 18.34 29.27
C SER A 113 20.47 18.36 30.52
N ASN A 114 21.04 19.53 30.83
CA ASN A 114 21.83 19.72 32.05
C ASN A 114 21.00 19.44 33.31
N GLU A 115 19.71 19.74 33.29
CA GLU A 115 18.78 19.50 34.38
C GLU A 115 18.55 18.00 34.62
N GLU A 116 18.49 17.19 33.56
CA GLU A 116 18.37 15.73 33.66
C GLU A 116 19.64 15.10 34.23
N LEU A 117 20.81 15.54 33.77
CA LEU A 117 22.09 15.06 34.29
C LEU A 117 22.32 15.52 35.74
N ALA A 118 21.92 16.74 36.10
CA ALA A 118 22.02 17.23 37.47
C ALA A 118 21.19 16.38 38.45
N LYS A 119 20.00 15.89 38.05
CA LYS A 119 19.16 15.04 38.90
C LYS A 119 19.87 13.75 39.33
N VAL A 120 20.62 13.12 38.43
CA VAL A 120 21.33 11.86 38.73
C VAL A 120 22.63 12.08 39.52
N THR A 121 23.22 13.28 39.46
CA THR A 121 24.45 13.63 40.18
C THR A 121 24.21 14.36 41.51
N GLN A 122 22.99 14.83 41.80
CA GLN A 122 22.60 15.46 43.07
C GLN A 122 23.12 14.74 44.34
N PRO A 123 23.07 13.39 44.45
CA PRO A 123 23.51 12.70 45.65
C PRO A 123 24.96 12.97 46.08
N PHE A 124 25.81 13.41 45.14
CA PHE A 124 27.24 13.65 45.29
C PHE A 124 27.61 15.12 45.61
N ILE A 125 26.64 16.03 45.57
CA ILE A 125 26.86 17.46 45.82
C ILE A 125 26.77 17.78 47.32
N GLY A 126 27.65 18.66 47.81
CA GLY A 126 27.62 19.20 49.18
C GLY A 126 28.10 18.22 50.26
N LYS A 127 28.65 17.06 49.88
CA LYS A 127 29.19 16.04 50.78
C LYS A 127 30.67 15.81 50.51
N PRO A 128 31.47 15.41 51.51
CA PRO A 128 32.83 14.93 51.28
C PRO A 128 32.76 13.59 50.55
N ILE A 129 33.26 13.54 49.32
CA ILE A 129 33.33 12.31 48.52
C ILE A 129 34.79 11.93 48.24
N THR A 130 35.03 10.63 48.10
CA THR A 130 36.31 10.04 47.70
C THR A 130 36.51 10.10 46.18
N PHE A 131 37.74 9.89 45.72
CA PHE A 131 38.03 9.76 44.29
C PHE A 131 37.26 8.59 43.65
N THR A 132 37.07 7.49 44.37
CA THR A 132 36.29 6.34 43.90
C THR A 132 34.82 6.68 43.73
N GLU A 133 34.22 7.44 44.66
CA GLU A 133 32.85 7.94 44.54
C GLU A 133 32.71 8.97 43.41
N LEU A 134 33.75 9.75 43.13
CA LEU A 134 33.78 10.63 41.95
C LEU A 134 33.74 9.83 40.64
N LEU A 135 34.50 8.74 40.53
CA LEU A 135 34.45 7.84 39.37
C LEU A 135 33.09 7.11 39.25
N GLN A 136 32.36 6.92 40.34
CA GLN A 136 30.98 6.39 40.27
C GLN A 136 30.04 7.35 39.54
N VAL A 137 30.31 8.66 39.53
CA VAL A 137 29.51 9.65 38.78
C VAL A 137 29.60 9.36 37.27
N GLU A 138 30.79 9.06 36.75
CA GLU A 138 30.97 8.65 35.34
C GLU A 138 30.13 7.41 35.02
N ALA A 139 30.18 6.40 35.88
CA ALA A 139 29.45 5.15 35.70
C ALA A 139 27.92 5.35 35.75
N ILE A 140 27.42 6.21 36.64
CA ILE A 140 25.99 6.54 36.76
C ILE A 140 25.48 7.26 35.52
N ILE A 141 26.22 8.27 35.03
CA ILE A 141 25.81 9.01 33.83
C ILE A 141 25.92 8.10 32.60
N SER A 142 27.01 7.33 32.47
CA SER A 142 27.16 6.38 31.36
C SER A 142 26.04 5.33 31.37
N LYS A 143 25.65 4.85 32.56
CA LYS A 143 24.51 3.95 32.70
C LYS A 143 23.19 4.60 32.27
N LEU A 144 22.95 5.87 32.62
CA LEU A 144 21.76 6.61 32.15
C LEU A 144 21.70 6.63 30.61
N TYR A 145 22.83 6.90 29.95
CA TYR A 145 22.92 6.87 28.49
C TYR A 145 22.65 5.46 27.91
N ILE A 146 23.28 4.43 28.47
CA ILE A 146 23.11 3.04 28.02
C ILE A 146 21.67 2.57 28.21
N ASP A 147 21.06 2.84 29.37
CA ASP A 147 19.69 2.45 29.71
C ASP A 147 18.66 3.15 28.78
N ALA A 148 19.00 4.34 28.26
CA ALA A 148 18.22 5.05 27.25
C ALA A 148 18.55 4.66 25.79
N GLY A 149 19.40 3.63 25.59
CA GLY A 149 19.72 3.08 24.27
C GLY A 149 20.93 3.71 23.57
N TYR A 150 21.66 4.63 24.20
CA TYR A 150 22.89 5.23 23.70
C TYR A 150 24.12 4.40 24.10
N ILE A 151 24.18 3.18 23.57
CA ILE A 151 25.06 2.10 24.02
C ILE A 151 26.58 2.35 23.87
N ASN A 152 26.99 3.30 23.01
CA ASN A 152 28.40 3.68 22.82
C ASN A 152 28.67 5.13 23.26
N SER A 153 27.83 5.67 24.14
CA SER A 153 27.99 6.99 24.74
C SER A 153 28.32 6.86 26.23
N GLY A 154 29.07 7.81 26.77
CA GLY A 154 29.48 7.77 28.16
C GLY A 154 29.99 9.11 28.68
N ALA A 155 30.22 9.16 29.99
CA ALA A 155 30.79 10.30 30.69
C ALA A 155 32.24 10.02 31.07
N VAL A 156 33.09 11.03 30.92
CA VAL A 156 34.50 10.99 31.32
C VAL A 156 34.84 12.29 32.04
N ILE A 157 35.55 12.19 33.17
CA ILE A 157 36.14 13.33 33.86
C ILE A 157 37.54 13.55 33.24
N PRO A 158 37.82 14.74 32.68
CA PRO A 158 39.12 15.04 32.08
C PRO A 158 40.26 14.86 33.10
N ALA A 159 41.28 14.07 32.73
CA ALA A 159 42.39 13.73 33.64
C ALA A 159 43.29 14.92 34.00
N ASP A 160 43.23 16.00 33.24
CA ASP A 160 43.96 17.25 33.44
C ASP A 160 43.24 18.25 34.36
N GLN A 161 42.02 17.93 34.80
CA GLN A 161 41.29 18.77 35.73
C GLN A 161 41.97 18.81 37.11
N ARG A 162 42.25 20.03 37.59
CA ARG A 162 42.73 20.25 38.96
C ARG A 162 41.54 20.46 39.89
N PHE A 163 41.59 19.86 41.08
CA PHE A 163 40.59 20.01 42.12
C PHE A 163 41.16 20.82 43.30
N PRO A 164 41.19 22.17 43.26
CA PRO A 164 41.54 22.97 44.43
C PRO A 164 40.56 22.65 45.56
N LYS A 165 41.04 22.59 46.81
CA LYS A 165 40.20 22.37 48.00
C LYS A 165 39.02 23.35 48.13
N ASP A 166 39.10 24.49 47.43
CA ASP A 166 38.17 25.61 47.54
C ASP A 166 37.30 25.84 46.27
N GLN A 167 37.60 25.15 45.16
CA GLN A 167 36.85 25.21 43.89
C GLN A 167 36.14 23.88 43.64
N GLY A 168 34.83 23.84 43.93
CA GLY A 168 34.04 22.61 43.93
C GLY A 168 33.22 22.34 42.66
N ILE A 169 33.61 22.84 41.48
CA ILE A 169 32.89 22.50 40.24
C ILE A 169 33.70 21.46 39.48
N VAL A 170 33.13 20.27 39.30
CA VAL A 170 33.74 19.21 38.48
C VAL A 170 33.18 19.27 37.08
N GLN A 171 34.06 19.21 36.07
CA GLN A 171 33.66 19.19 34.67
C GLN A 171 33.53 17.74 34.23
N ILE A 172 32.40 17.40 33.65
CA ILE A 172 32.11 16.08 33.12
C ILE A 172 31.94 16.23 31.62
N GLN A 173 32.88 15.65 30.87
CA GLN A 173 32.80 15.57 29.43
C GLN A 173 31.92 14.39 29.04
N ILE A 174 30.82 14.67 28.36
CA ILE A 174 30.00 13.64 27.75
C ILE A 174 30.53 13.38 26.35
N VAL A 175 30.78 12.10 26.07
CA VAL A 175 31.23 11.59 24.78
C VAL A 175 30.05 10.85 24.15
N GLU A 176 29.40 11.53 23.22
CA GLU A 176 28.25 11.00 22.48
C GLU A 176 28.70 10.23 21.25
N GLY A 177 28.56 8.90 21.32
CA GLY A 177 29.07 7.98 20.33
C GLY A 177 28.31 8.01 19.00
N GLY A 178 28.96 7.48 17.96
CA GLY A 178 28.44 7.43 16.59
C GLY A 178 28.82 6.17 15.83
N LEU A 179 28.37 6.08 14.58
CA LEU A 179 28.90 5.07 13.66
C LEU A 179 30.15 5.59 12.95
N GLU A 180 31.15 4.72 12.83
CA GLU A 180 32.31 4.89 11.95
C GLU A 180 31.90 4.59 10.50
N GLU A 181 31.29 3.42 10.28
CA GLU A 181 30.87 2.98 8.96
C GLU A 181 29.64 2.06 9.04
N ILE A 182 28.85 2.07 7.95
CA ILE A 182 27.83 1.08 7.66
C ILE A 182 28.32 0.23 6.48
N GLN A 183 28.58 -1.05 6.73
CA GLN A 183 29.02 -2.05 5.75
C GLN A 183 27.84 -2.93 5.37
N VAL A 184 27.45 -2.91 4.10
CA VAL A 184 26.34 -3.73 3.58
C VAL A 184 26.92 -4.87 2.74
N ILE A 185 26.57 -6.11 3.08
CA ILE A 185 27.03 -7.32 2.39
C ILE A 185 25.84 -8.17 1.94
N GLY A 186 26.01 -8.93 0.85
CA GLY A 186 25.00 -9.87 0.32
C GLY A 186 24.08 -9.31 -0.75
N THR A 187 24.18 -8.02 -1.08
CA THR A 187 23.53 -7.44 -2.27
C THR A 187 24.22 -7.89 -3.55
N SER A 188 23.43 -8.21 -4.58
CA SER A 188 23.88 -8.63 -5.90
C SER A 188 23.42 -7.68 -7.00
N ARG A 189 22.13 -7.31 -7.00
CA ARG A 189 21.53 -6.39 -7.96
C ARG A 189 21.14 -5.06 -7.32
N LEU A 190 20.72 -5.08 -6.07
CA LEU A 190 20.32 -3.87 -5.34
C LEU A 190 21.58 -3.09 -4.98
N ASN A 191 21.60 -1.80 -5.31
CA ASN A 191 22.72 -0.95 -4.95
C ASN A 191 22.87 -0.90 -3.42
N PRO A 192 24.04 -1.23 -2.84
CA PRO A 192 24.26 -1.15 -1.39
C PRO A 192 23.91 0.21 -0.78
N GLY A 193 24.08 1.28 -1.57
CA GLY A 193 23.71 2.65 -1.21
C GLY A 193 22.22 2.84 -0.91
N TYR A 194 21.35 2.01 -1.50
CA TYR A 194 19.91 2.01 -1.20
C TYR A 194 19.65 1.71 0.28
N ILE A 195 20.33 0.69 0.82
CA ILE A 195 20.21 0.23 2.20
C ILE A 195 20.98 1.17 3.14
N LYS A 196 22.23 1.48 2.77
CA LYS A 196 23.13 2.34 3.55
C LYS A 196 22.51 3.72 3.82
N SER A 197 21.93 4.35 2.81
CA SER A 197 21.34 5.70 2.96
C SER A 197 20.10 5.73 3.87
N ARG A 198 19.32 4.65 3.91
CA ARG A 198 18.15 4.51 4.80
C ARG A 198 18.57 4.33 6.25
N LEU A 199 19.56 3.47 6.50
CA LEU A 199 20.12 3.28 7.84
C LEU A 199 20.84 4.53 8.36
N ALA A 200 21.50 5.29 7.47
CA ALA A 200 22.18 6.53 7.83
C ALA A 200 21.25 7.59 8.45
N ILE A 201 19.93 7.56 8.16
CA ILE A 201 18.96 8.45 8.81
C ILE A 201 18.86 8.15 10.32
N ALA A 202 18.82 6.86 10.68
CA ALA A 202 18.70 6.41 12.07
C ALA A 202 20.04 6.40 12.82
N ALA A 203 21.16 6.35 12.09
CA ALA A 203 22.52 6.33 12.63
C ALA A 203 23.11 7.71 12.97
N ARG A 204 22.29 8.76 13.10
CA ARG A 204 22.76 10.11 13.49
C ARG A 204 23.30 10.10 14.91
N ARG A 205 24.38 10.86 15.17
CA ARG A 205 24.91 11.07 16.52
C ARG A 205 23.93 11.89 17.38
N PRO A 206 23.79 11.57 18.69
CA PRO A 206 24.30 10.37 19.38
C PRO A 206 23.61 9.09 18.89
N LEU A 207 24.38 8.03 18.62
CA LEU A 207 23.84 6.76 18.13
C LEU A 207 22.88 6.16 19.16
N ASN A 208 21.68 5.80 18.71
CA ASN A 208 20.67 5.16 19.56
C ASN A 208 20.25 3.83 18.94
N ARG A 209 20.33 2.77 19.74
CA ARG A 209 20.02 1.39 19.34
C ARG A 209 18.59 1.25 18.83
N ASP A 210 17.62 1.83 19.54
CA ASP A 210 16.20 1.60 19.25
C ASP A 210 15.79 2.29 17.94
N ARG A 211 16.35 3.47 17.65
CA ARG A 211 16.21 4.13 16.34
C ARG A 211 16.77 3.27 15.20
N LEU A 212 17.94 2.66 15.43
CA LEU A 212 18.57 1.81 14.42
C LEU A 212 17.78 0.52 14.17
N LEU A 213 17.32 -0.14 15.24
CA LEU A 213 16.45 -1.31 15.17
C LEU A 213 15.17 -1.00 14.38
N GLN A 214 14.53 0.13 14.65
CA GLN A 214 13.34 0.56 13.92
C GLN A 214 13.63 0.73 12.41
N ALA A 215 14.80 1.27 12.03
CA ALA A 215 15.18 1.41 10.63
C ALA A 215 15.45 0.06 9.95
N ILE A 216 16.03 -0.91 10.67
CA ILE A 216 16.22 -2.28 10.17
C ILE A 216 14.86 -2.97 9.97
N GLN A 217 13.93 -2.81 10.92
CA GLN A 217 12.56 -3.33 10.79
C GLN A 217 11.82 -2.74 9.58
N LEU A 218 12.01 -1.44 9.30
CA LEU A 218 11.44 -0.82 8.10
C LEU A 218 12.02 -1.41 6.81
N LEU A 219 13.32 -1.70 6.77
CA LEU A 219 13.95 -2.38 5.62
C LEU A 219 13.48 -3.82 5.46
N GLN A 220 13.15 -4.51 6.55
CA GLN A 220 12.61 -5.87 6.48
C GLN A 220 11.19 -5.92 5.90
N LEU A 221 10.45 -4.81 5.96
CA LEU A 221 9.15 -4.67 5.30
C LEU A 221 9.28 -4.27 3.81
N ASP A 222 10.50 -4.00 3.33
CA ASP A 222 10.77 -3.69 1.93
C ASP A 222 10.65 -4.97 1.08
N PRO A 223 9.79 -5.02 0.05
CA PRO A 223 9.61 -6.20 -0.78
C PRO A 223 10.86 -6.61 -1.58
N LEU A 224 11.89 -5.76 -1.67
CA LEU A 224 13.17 -6.08 -2.32
C LEU A 224 14.11 -6.90 -1.42
N ILE A 225 13.78 -7.06 -0.14
CA ILE A 225 14.62 -7.70 0.87
C ILE A 225 13.90 -8.94 1.41
N GLN A 226 14.48 -10.13 1.19
CA GLN A 226 13.95 -11.38 1.74
C GLN A 226 14.33 -11.54 3.22
N ASN A 227 15.57 -11.17 3.56
CA ASN A 227 16.06 -11.20 4.94
C ASN A 227 17.12 -10.11 5.14
N ILE A 228 17.17 -9.57 6.35
CA ILE A 228 18.16 -8.59 6.78
C ILE A 228 18.51 -8.84 8.24
N SER A 229 19.80 -8.80 8.55
CA SER A 229 20.32 -8.80 9.92
C SER A 229 21.44 -7.79 10.05
N ALA A 230 21.64 -7.27 11.26
CA ALA A 230 22.70 -6.33 11.54
C ALA A 230 23.47 -6.70 12.81
N GLU A 231 24.76 -6.42 12.78
CA GLU A 231 25.69 -6.61 13.88
C GLU A 231 26.40 -5.27 14.13
N LEU A 232 26.32 -4.79 15.36
CA LEU A 232 27.08 -3.63 15.80
C LEU A 232 28.33 -4.11 16.53
N SER A 233 29.50 -3.64 16.12
CA SER A 233 30.78 -3.95 16.76
C SER A 233 31.53 -2.68 17.16
N ALA A 234 32.54 -2.83 18.03
CA ALA A 234 33.42 -1.71 18.37
C ALA A 234 34.14 -1.19 17.12
N GLY A 235 34.25 0.13 17.00
CA GLY A 235 35.02 0.80 15.95
C GLY A 235 36.49 1.00 16.35
N THR A 236 37.17 1.87 15.60
CA THR A 236 38.58 2.20 15.85
C THR A 236 38.80 3.04 17.11
N SER A 237 37.78 3.70 17.64
CA SER A 237 37.80 4.45 18.89
C SER A 237 36.57 4.10 19.75
N PRO A 238 36.63 4.22 21.09
CA PRO A 238 35.54 3.78 21.99
C PRO A 238 34.17 4.44 21.73
N GLU A 239 34.17 5.67 21.21
CA GLU A 239 33.00 6.45 20.83
C GLU A 239 32.46 6.11 19.43
N LEU A 240 33.13 5.21 18.71
CA LEU A 240 32.77 4.79 17.37
C LEU A 240 32.35 3.33 17.34
N SER A 241 31.36 3.02 16.51
CA SER A 241 30.92 1.66 16.28
C SER A 241 30.81 1.37 14.78
N LEU A 242 31.07 0.12 14.40
CA LEU A 242 30.91 -0.36 13.04
C LEU A 242 29.58 -1.11 12.94
N LEU A 243 28.75 -0.78 11.94
CA LEU A 243 27.52 -1.50 11.67
C LEU A 243 27.68 -2.39 10.44
N LYS A 244 27.70 -3.70 10.64
CA LYS A 244 27.71 -4.69 9.56
C LYS A 244 26.29 -5.19 9.31
N VAL A 245 25.84 -5.06 8.07
CA VAL A 245 24.46 -5.39 7.64
C VAL A 245 24.53 -6.49 6.61
N THR A 246 23.93 -7.64 6.92
CA THR A 246 23.85 -8.80 6.01
C THR A 246 22.47 -8.86 5.40
N VAL A 247 22.41 -8.88 4.07
CA VAL A 247 21.17 -8.79 3.31
C VAL A 247 21.05 -9.97 2.37
N LYS A 248 19.84 -10.53 2.30
CA LYS A 248 19.43 -11.46 1.25
C LYS A 248 18.35 -10.79 0.41
N GLU A 249 18.65 -10.53 -0.86
CA GLU A 249 17.69 -9.95 -1.81
C GLU A 249 16.50 -10.90 -2.04
N ALA A 250 15.31 -10.33 -2.20
CA ALA A 250 14.13 -11.07 -2.63
C ALA A 250 14.08 -11.21 -4.15
N ASP A 251 13.38 -12.23 -4.64
CA ASP A 251 13.03 -12.33 -6.06
C ASP A 251 12.13 -11.14 -6.43
N SER A 252 12.58 -10.37 -7.42
CA SER A 252 11.98 -9.07 -7.74
C SER A 252 11.12 -9.07 -8.99
N LEU A 253 11.28 -10.08 -9.84
CA LEU A 253 10.43 -10.31 -11.01
C LEU A 253 9.19 -11.07 -10.56
N GLU A 254 8.00 -10.57 -10.90
CA GLU A 254 6.72 -11.23 -10.67
C GLU A 254 5.89 -11.19 -11.96
N GLY A 255 5.45 -12.35 -12.42
CA GLY A 255 4.52 -12.51 -13.55
C GLY A 255 3.20 -13.08 -13.06
N GLU A 256 2.08 -12.45 -13.41
CA GLU A 256 0.74 -12.83 -12.94
C GLU A 256 -0.22 -12.91 -14.14
N PHE A 257 -0.78 -14.08 -14.38
CA PHE A 257 -1.93 -14.26 -15.26
C PHE A 257 -3.22 -14.11 -14.44
N PHE A 258 -4.20 -13.40 -14.98
CA PHE A 258 -5.48 -13.27 -14.30
C PHE A 258 -6.65 -13.44 -15.27
N VAL A 259 -7.76 -13.97 -14.73
CA VAL A 259 -9.07 -14.02 -15.39
C VAL A 259 -10.13 -13.66 -14.36
N ASP A 260 -11.00 -12.73 -14.68
CA ASP A 260 -12.08 -12.29 -13.81
C ASP A 260 -13.30 -11.86 -14.64
N ASN A 261 -14.40 -11.57 -13.97
CA ASN A 261 -15.53 -10.90 -14.59
C ASN A 261 -15.79 -9.52 -13.99
N SER A 262 -14.77 -8.63 -13.95
CA SER A 262 -14.89 -7.29 -13.37
C SER A 262 -15.02 -6.16 -14.41
N ARG A 263 -15.58 -6.46 -15.58
CA ARG A 263 -15.89 -5.47 -16.65
C ARG A 263 -17.38 -5.41 -16.95
N ALA A 264 -17.85 -4.27 -17.42
CA ALA A 264 -19.26 -4.08 -17.78
C ALA A 264 -19.68 -5.08 -18.89
N PRO A 265 -20.90 -5.65 -18.82
CA PRO A 265 -21.43 -6.53 -19.88
C PRO A 265 -21.37 -5.90 -21.27
N SER A 266 -21.57 -4.59 -21.38
CA SER A 266 -21.56 -3.82 -22.63
C SER A 266 -20.29 -3.98 -23.47
N VAL A 267 -19.14 -4.20 -22.84
CA VAL A 267 -17.84 -4.42 -23.49
C VAL A 267 -17.31 -5.84 -23.27
N GLY A 268 -18.16 -6.75 -22.81
CA GLY A 268 -17.81 -8.11 -22.43
C GLY A 268 -17.29 -8.20 -21.00
N SER A 269 -18.00 -8.97 -20.18
CA SER A 269 -17.73 -9.08 -18.74
C SER A 269 -16.44 -9.82 -18.39
N ILE A 270 -16.10 -10.86 -19.17
CA ILE A 270 -14.93 -11.71 -18.90
C ILE A 270 -13.68 -11.00 -19.36
N ARG A 271 -12.84 -10.60 -18.38
CA ARG A 271 -11.54 -10.01 -18.59
C ARG A 271 -10.46 -11.04 -18.33
N ARG A 272 -9.46 -11.06 -19.20
CA ARG A 272 -8.24 -11.84 -19.01
C ARG A 272 -7.04 -10.96 -19.27
N GLY A 273 -5.92 -11.28 -18.63
CA GLY A 273 -4.73 -10.47 -18.80
C GLY A 273 -3.48 -11.08 -18.20
N PHE A 274 -2.41 -10.33 -18.39
CA PHE A 274 -1.10 -10.64 -17.85
C PHE A 274 -0.49 -9.37 -17.26
N ARG A 275 0.10 -9.50 -16.08
CA ARG A 275 0.83 -8.45 -15.38
C ARG A 275 2.26 -8.89 -15.17
N LEU A 276 3.18 -8.03 -15.57
CA LEU A 276 4.60 -8.15 -15.28
C LEU A 276 5.00 -7.05 -14.31
N SER A 277 5.74 -7.40 -13.26
CA SER A 277 6.31 -6.46 -12.30
C SER A 277 7.78 -6.82 -12.11
N GLU A 278 8.67 -5.85 -12.30
CA GLU A 278 10.09 -6.00 -11.96
C GLU A 278 10.44 -4.96 -10.90
N GLY A 279 10.74 -5.42 -9.70
CA GLY A 279 11.39 -4.63 -8.68
C GLY A 279 12.89 -4.53 -8.96
N ASN A 280 13.48 -3.40 -8.62
CA ASN A 280 14.90 -3.11 -8.74
C ASN A 280 15.47 -3.29 -10.17
N LEU A 281 14.72 -2.84 -11.20
CA LEU A 281 15.10 -3.02 -12.62
C LEU A 281 16.50 -2.44 -12.92
N LEU A 282 16.80 -1.23 -12.45
CA LEU A 282 18.09 -0.55 -12.65
C LEU A 282 19.04 -0.66 -11.44
N GLY A 283 18.68 -1.42 -10.41
CA GLY A 283 19.48 -1.52 -9.18
C GLY A 283 19.24 -0.39 -8.18
N LEU A 284 18.31 0.54 -8.45
CA LEU A 284 18.06 1.73 -7.62
C LEU A 284 16.93 1.53 -6.60
N GLY A 285 16.36 0.33 -6.52
CA GLY A 285 15.08 0.08 -5.84
C GLY A 285 13.87 0.62 -6.61
N ASP A 286 14.05 0.87 -7.91
CA ASP A 286 13.01 1.28 -8.85
C ASP A 286 12.06 0.14 -9.20
N LYS A 287 10.87 0.42 -9.73
CA LYS A 287 9.86 -0.60 -10.04
C LYS A 287 9.21 -0.34 -11.39
N LEU A 288 9.29 -1.32 -12.29
CA LEU A 288 8.51 -1.36 -13.52
C LEU A 288 7.29 -2.25 -13.33
N ARG A 289 6.13 -1.80 -13.82
CA ARG A 289 4.94 -2.63 -13.95
C ARG A 289 4.34 -2.44 -15.33
N ALA A 290 4.04 -3.54 -16.01
CA ALA A 290 3.28 -3.57 -17.25
C ALA A 290 2.08 -4.50 -17.09
N THR A 291 0.91 -4.09 -17.56
CA THR A 291 -0.31 -4.89 -17.57
C THR A 291 -0.92 -4.85 -18.95
N TYR A 292 -1.30 -6.01 -19.46
CA TYR A 292 -2.12 -6.18 -20.64
C TYR A 292 -3.41 -6.87 -20.23
N SER A 293 -4.56 -6.38 -20.72
CA SER A 293 -5.83 -7.05 -20.49
C SER A 293 -6.80 -6.86 -21.65
N ASN A 294 -7.66 -7.84 -21.86
CA ASN A 294 -8.68 -7.78 -22.90
C ASN A 294 -9.98 -8.46 -22.46
N THR A 295 -11.07 -8.04 -23.09
CA THR A 295 -12.39 -8.69 -23.05
C THR A 295 -12.82 -9.03 -24.48
N ALA A 296 -14.09 -9.36 -24.70
CA ALA A 296 -14.64 -9.51 -26.04
C ALA A 296 -14.79 -8.16 -26.80
N GLY A 297 -15.02 -7.06 -26.08
CA GLY A 297 -15.20 -5.71 -26.65
C GLY A 297 -14.21 -4.69 -26.11
N SER A 298 -13.07 -5.08 -25.54
CA SER A 298 -12.05 -4.11 -25.10
C SER A 298 -10.64 -4.69 -25.07
N ASN A 299 -9.67 -3.81 -25.23
CA ASN A 299 -8.25 -4.11 -25.15
C ASN A 299 -7.53 -2.98 -24.42
N SER A 300 -6.59 -3.28 -23.53
CA SER A 300 -5.94 -2.26 -22.70
C SER A 300 -4.49 -2.62 -22.35
N TYR A 301 -3.64 -1.59 -22.33
CA TYR A 301 -2.24 -1.66 -21.91
C TYR A 301 -1.97 -0.56 -20.89
N ASP A 302 -1.33 -0.94 -19.78
CA ASP A 302 -0.91 -0.02 -18.74
C ASP A 302 0.56 -0.27 -18.41
N ILE A 303 1.37 0.78 -18.38
CA ILE A 303 2.77 0.72 -17.97
C ILE A 303 3.03 1.80 -16.93
N SER A 304 3.79 1.46 -15.89
CA SER A 304 4.21 2.44 -14.90
C SER A 304 5.62 2.16 -14.42
N TYR A 305 6.37 3.23 -14.18
CA TYR A 305 7.72 3.18 -13.64
C TYR A 305 7.82 4.06 -12.40
N THR A 306 8.29 3.50 -11.30
CA THR A 306 8.41 4.18 -10.00
C THR A 306 9.86 4.20 -9.56
N ILE A 307 10.37 5.35 -9.14
CA ILE A 307 11.75 5.52 -8.67
C ILE A 307 11.74 6.11 -7.26
N PRO A 308 12.50 5.55 -6.31
CA PRO A 308 12.74 6.19 -5.02
C PRO A 308 13.64 7.42 -5.20
N ILE A 309 13.21 8.57 -4.69
CA ILE A 309 13.90 9.86 -4.88
C ILE A 309 14.68 10.31 -3.63
N ASN A 310 14.50 9.65 -2.49
CA ASN A 310 15.25 9.92 -1.27
C ASN A 310 15.25 8.73 -0.29
N PRO A 311 16.10 8.73 0.75
CA PRO A 311 16.18 7.64 1.72
C PRO A 311 15.02 7.58 2.73
N ARG A 312 14.04 8.51 2.66
CA ARG A 312 12.78 8.44 3.43
C ARG A 312 11.64 7.82 2.62
N ASN A 313 11.98 6.99 1.61
CA ASN A 313 11.02 6.31 0.75
C ASN A 313 10.05 7.24 -0.02
N GLY A 314 10.48 8.49 -0.29
CA GLY A 314 9.80 9.31 -1.28
C GLY A 314 9.91 8.68 -2.67
N THR A 315 8.86 8.73 -3.48
CA THR A 315 8.81 8.13 -4.81
C THR A 315 8.26 9.08 -5.86
N LEU A 316 8.81 9.00 -7.06
CA LEU A 316 8.23 9.56 -8.28
C LEU A 316 7.75 8.40 -9.16
N GLN A 317 6.49 8.42 -9.58
CA GLN A 317 5.90 7.44 -10.48
C GLN A 317 5.40 8.12 -11.75
N VAL A 318 5.70 7.53 -12.90
CA VAL A 318 5.10 7.90 -14.19
C VAL A 318 4.33 6.69 -14.71
N GLY A 319 3.06 6.89 -15.05
CA GLY A 319 2.16 5.88 -15.58
C GLY A 319 1.58 6.30 -16.92
N TYR A 320 1.47 5.37 -17.86
CA TYR A 320 0.79 5.56 -19.14
C TYR A 320 -0.17 4.39 -19.39
N GLY A 321 -1.39 4.72 -19.79
CA GLY A 321 -2.44 3.75 -20.10
C GLY A 321 -3.07 4.05 -21.45
N THR A 322 -3.43 3.01 -22.20
CA THR A 322 -4.22 3.12 -23.43
C THR A 322 -5.23 1.99 -23.52
N SER A 323 -6.42 2.30 -24.01
CA SER A 323 -7.48 1.32 -24.19
C SER A 323 -8.35 1.62 -25.40
N ASN A 324 -8.84 0.57 -26.04
CA ASN A 324 -9.83 0.61 -27.10
C ASN A 324 -11.02 -0.23 -26.66
N THR A 325 -12.22 0.25 -26.93
CA THR A 325 -13.48 -0.36 -26.52
C THR A 325 -14.47 -0.36 -27.66
N GLN A 326 -15.30 -1.39 -27.71
CA GLN A 326 -16.40 -1.58 -28.63
C GLN A 326 -17.59 -2.12 -27.84
N VAL A 327 -18.77 -1.53 -28.03
CA VAL A 327 -20.00 -2.07 -27.47
C VAL A 327 -20.41 -3.32 -28.23
N ILE A 328 -20.63 -4.40 -27.49
CA ILE A 328 -21.01 -5.71 -28.02
C ILE A 328 -22.35 -6.22 -27.44
N GLU A 329 -23.02 -5.44 -26.62
CA GLU A 329 -24.30 -5.79 -25.98
C GLU A 329 -25.47 -5.48 -26.93
N PRO A 330 -26.29 -6.48 -27.32
CA PRO A 330 -27.46 -6.26 -28.15
C PRO A 330 -28.52 -5.39 -27.45
N PRO A 331 -29.31 -4.58 -28.20
CA PRO A 331 -29.24 -4.38 -29.65
C PRO A 331 -28.21 -3.32 -30.10
N PHE A 332 -27.38 -2.82 -29.19
CA PHE A 332 -26.42 -1.73 -29.45
C PHE A 332 -25.16 -2.19 -30.19
N ASP A 333 -24.91 -3.50 -30.24
CA ASP A 333 -23.87 -4.13 -31.07
C ASP A 333 -23.95 -3.76 -32.56
N ARG A 334 -25.13 -3.33 -33.03
CA ARG A 334 -25.38 -2.87 -34.41
C ARG A 334 -24.95 -1.43 -34.68
N LEU A 335 -24.68 -0.66 -33.64
CA LEU A 335 -24.42 0.77 -33.73
C LEU A 335 -22.93 1.12 -33.89
N ASP A 336 -22.05 0.12 -33.85
CA ASP A 336 -20.60 0.29 -33.97
C ASP A 336 -20.08 1.42 -33.06
N ILE A 337 -20.45 1.34 -31.78
CA ILE A 337 -20.04 2.32 -30.78
C ILE A 337 -18.62 1.96 -30.34
N LEU A 338 -17.67 2.82 -30.69
CA LEU A 338 -16.25 2.67 -30.36
C LEU A 338 -15.81 3.75 -29.38
N GLY A 339 -14.85 3.40 -28.54
CA GLY A 339 -14.26 4.31 -27.57
C GLY A 339 -12.77 4.09 -27.43
N ASP A 340 -11.98 5.13 -27.65
CA ASP A 340 -10.54 5.16 -27.42
C ASP A 340 -10.24 6.00 -26.19
N SER A 341 -9.29 5.57 -25.35
CA SER A 341 -8.85 6.33 -24.19
C SER A 341 -7.36 6.19 -23.96
N GLN A 342 -6.73 7.29 -23.56
CA GLN A 342 -5.33 7.38 -23.19
C GLN A 342 -5.20 8.17 -21.88
N SER A 343 -4.26 7.78 -21.04
CA SER A 343 -3.98 8.47 -19.77
C SER A 343 -2.49 8.54 -19.49
N LEU A 344 -2.03 9.70 -19.00
CA LEU A 344 -0.70 9.92 -18.45
C LEU A 344 -0.85 10.40 -17.01
N GLU A 345 -0.13 9.75 -16.09
CA GLU A 345 -0.11 10.13 -14.68
C GLU A 345 1.33 10.33 -14.20
N ILE A 346 1.57 11.41 -13.48
CA ILE A 346 2.84 11.69 -12.81
C ILE A 346 2.53 11.91 -11.33
N THR A 347 3.01 11.01 -10.47
CA THR A 347 2.73 11.01 -9.04
C THR A 347 4.00 11.20 -8.24
N LEU A 348 4.02 12.24 -7.39
CA LEU A 348 5.01 12.43 -6.34
C LEU A 348 4.39 12.02 -5.01
N ARG A 349 5.06 11.15 -4.25
CA ARG A 349 4.60 10.66 -2.95
C ARG A 349 5.72 10.72 -1.93
N GLN A 350 5.44 11.20 -0.73
CA GLN A 350 6.40 11.30 0.37
C GLN A 350 5.80 10.82 1.69
N PRO A 351 6.33 9.72 2.27
CA PRO A 351 6.10 9.39 3.68
C PRO A 351 6.65 10.49 4.58
N LEU A 352 5.82 11.02 5.48
CA LEU A 352 6.21 12.03 6.48
C LEU A 352 6.45 11.39 7.85
N LEU A 353 5.69 10.34 8.15
CA LEU A 353 5.90 9.47 9.31
C LEU A 353 5.92 8.03 8.82
N GLN A 354 6.96 7.29 9.17
CA GLN A 354 7.07 5.87 8.81
C GLN A 354 7.68 5.09 9.97
N THR A 355 6.94 4.11 10.46
CA THR A 355 7.32 3.16 11.50
C THR A 355 6.79 1.78 11.09
N PRO A 356 7.27 0.68 11.69
CA PRO A 356 6.75 -0.66 11.36
C PRO A 356 5.23 -0.82 11.59
N ARG A 357 4.64 0.01 12.45
CA ARG A 357 3.21 -0.04 12.82
C ARG A 357 2.36 1.04 12.18
N GLN A 358 2.97 2.10 11.65
CA GLN A 358 2.23 3.26 11.18
C GLN A 358 2.96 3.96 10.05
N GLU A 359 2.21 4.35 9.03
CA GLU A 359 2.68 5.21 7.95
C GLU A 359 1.68 6.34 7.70
N PHE A 360 2.20 7.56 7.55
CA PHE A 360 1.45 8.70 7.04
C PHE A 360 2.23 9.30 5.87
N ALA A 361 1.60 9.35 4.70
CA ALA A 361 2.19 9.86 3.48
C ALA A 361 1.27 10.89 2.82
N ILE A 362 1.90 11.83 2.14
CA ILE A 362 1.22 12.78 1.26
C ILE A 362 1.66 12.56 -0.17
N GLY A 363 0.83 12.94 -1.13
CA GLY A 363 1.23 12.94 -2.52
C GLY A 363 0.41 13.86 -3.39
N LEU A 364 0.94 14.09 -4.59
CA LEU A 364 0.35 14.91 -5.62
C LEU A 364 0.48 14.16 -6.95
N THR A 365 -0.64 13.97 -7.62
CA THR A 365 -0.71 13.40 -8.96
C THR A 365 -1.15 14.47 -9.95
N PHE A 366 -0.35 14.71 -10.98
CA PHE A 366 -0.85 15.31 -12.22
C PHE A 366 -1.35 14.18 -13.11
N SER A 367 -2.59 14.28 -13.58
CA SER A 367 -3.13 13.32 -14.54
C SER A 367 -3.78 14.01 -15.72
N GLN A 368 -3.46 13.51 -16.90
CA GLN A 368 -4.02 13.91 -18.17
C GLN A 368 -4.73 12.69 -18.75
N GLN A 369 -6.00 12.83 -19.08
CA GLN A 369 -6.80 11.78 -19.69
C GLN A 369 -7.48 12.31 -20.94
N GLN A 370 -7.44 11.53 -22.01
CA GLN A 370 -8.15 11.84 -23.25
C GLN A 370 -8.99 10.64 -23.64
N SER A 371 -10.25 10.86 -23.94
CA SER A 371 -11.11 9.87 -24.57
C SER A 371 -11.80 10.43 -25.80
N LYS A 372 -12.10 9.55 -26.75
CA LYS A 372 -12.85 9.84 -27.97
C LYS A 372 -13.87 8.73 -28.19
N THR A 373 -15.10 9.10 -28.52
CA THR A 373 -16.15 8.15 -28.91
C THR A 373 -16.56 8.35 -30.37
N SER A 374 -16.93 7.26 -31.03
CA SER A 374 -17.55 7.28 -32.35
C SER A 374 -18.75 6.35 -32.41
N LEU A 375 -19.67 6.65 -33.32
CA LEU A 375 -20.90 5.93 -33.59
C LEU A 375 -21.02 5.72 -35.10
N LEU A 376 -21.18 4.48 -35.56
CA LEU A 376 -21.30 4.16 -37.00
C LEU A 376 -20.14 4.74 -37.85
N GLY A 377 -18.92 4.73 -37.31
CA GLY A 377 -17.73 5.29 -37.96
C GLY A 377 -17.64 6.82 -37.97
N LEU A 378 -18.59 7.54 -37.35
CA LEU A 378 -18.60 9.00 -37.24
C LEU A 378 -18.25 9.45 -35.83
N ASP A 379 -17.42 10.49 -35.72
CA ASP A 379 -17.11 11.15 -34.45
C ASP A 379 -18.40 11.71 -33.85
N PHE A 380 -18.77 11.28 -32.64
CA PHE A 380 -20.05 11.64 -32.03
C PHE A 380 -19.92 11.84 -30.52
N PRO A 381 -20.45 12.95 -29.96
CA PRO A 381 -20.45 13.21 -28.52
C PRO A 381 -21.50 12.40 -27.79
N ILE A 382 -21.20 11.11 -27.57
CA ILE A 382 -22.05 10.20 -26.79
C ILE A 382 -21.98 10.55 -25.30
N SER A 383 -20.78 10.87 -24.81
CA SER A 383 -20.55 11.17 -23.39
C SER A 383 -20.93 12.62 -23.05
N PRO A 384 -21.73 12.87 -21.99
CA PRO A 384 -21.98 14.22 -21.51
C PRO A 384 -20.68 14.98 -21.22
N GLY A 385 -20.58 16.20 -21.73
CA GLY A 385 -19.41 17.06 -21.57
C GLY A 385 -18.29 16.85 -22.59
N ALA A 386 -18.46 15.96 -23.57
CA ALA A 386 -17.56 15.84 -24.71
C ALA A 386 -17.65 17.05 -25.65
N ASP A 387 -16.58 17.32 -26.40
CA ASP A 387 -16.55 18.32 -27.48
C ASP A 387 -17.35 17.84 -28.71
N ASP A 388 -17.57 18.72 -29.70
CA ASP A 388 -18.34 18.43 -30.91
C ASP A 388 -17.82 17.22 -31.72
N ASN A 389 -16.57 16.80 -31.50
CA ASN A 389 -15.96 15.63 -32.15
C ASN A 389 -15.98 14.39 -31.24
N GLY A 390 -16.78 14.41 -30.18
CA GLY A 390 -16.89 13.32 -29.21
C GLY A 390 -15.65 13.12 -28.34
N ARG A 391 -14.84 14.16 -28.12
CA ARG A 391 -13.62 14.05 -27.31
C ARG A 391 -13.80 14.69 -25.93
N THR A 392 -13.36 13.96 -24.91
CA THR A 392 -13.26 14.45 -23.53
C THR A 392 -11.80 14.45 -23.13
N ARG A 393 -11.22 15.62 -22.85
CA ARG A 393 -9.83 15.80 -22.41
C ARG A 393 -9.80 16.39 -21.01
N ILE A 394 -9.31 15.64 -20.04
CA ILE A 394 -9.22 16.05 -18.65
C ILE A 394 -7.75 16.30 -18.32
N SER A 395 -7.48 17.41 -17.66
CA SER A 395 -6.23 17.63 -16.93
C SER A 395 -6.59 17.91 -15.49
N ALA A 396 -5.97 17.23 -14.54
CA ALA A 396 -6.33 17.37 -13.14
C ALA A 396 -5.13 17.18 -12.20
N LEU A 397 -5.15 17.96 -11.11
CA LEU A 397 -4.24 17.83 -9.98
C LEU A 397 -4.98 17.10 -8.85
N ARG A 398 -4.36 16.05 -8.31
CA ARG A 398 -4.95 15.21 -7.27
C ARG A 398 -4.02 15.18 -6.07
N PHE A 399 -4.38 15.93 -5.04
CA PHE A 399 -3.65 15.95 -3.79
C PHE A 399 -4.23 14.90 -2.85
N PHE A 400 -3.42 13.99 -2.34
CA PHE A 400 -3.87 12.93 -1.45
C PHE A 400 -3.05 12.84 -0.18
N GLN A 401 -3.71 12.36 0.87
CA GLN A 401 -3.12 11.97 2.14
C GLN A 401 -3.56 10.55 2.40
N GLU A 402 -2.62 9.71 2.83
CA GLU A 402 -2.92 8.34 3.21
C GLU A 402 -2.28 8.01 4.54
N TRP A 403 -3.02 7.23 5.31
CA TRP A 403 -2.63 6.81 6.63
C TRP A 403 -2.88 5.32 6.76
N THR A 404 -1.88 4.59 7.24
CA THR A 404 -2.03 3.18 7.59
C THR A 404 -1.55 2.96 9.01
N SER A 405 -2.34 2.26 9.81
CA SER A 405 -1.93 1.71 11.09
C SER A 405 -2.08 0.19 11.06
N ARG A 406 -1.13 -0.52 11.65
CA ARG A 406 -1.10 -1.99 11.66
C ARG A 406 -0.49 -2.53 12.93
N ASN A 407 -1.03 -3.65 13.39
CA ASN A 407 -0.43 -4.51 14.41
C ASN A 407 -0.59 -5.98 13.99
N SER A 408 -0.33 -6.92 14.90
CA SER A 408 -0.41 -8.36 14.61
C SER A 408 -1.83 -8.89 14.36
N THR A 409 -2.86 -8.11 14.68
CA THR A 409 -4.27 -8.54 14.61
C THR A 409 -5.14 -7.65 13.75
N GLU A 410 -4.75 -6.41 13.47
CA GLU A 410 -5.56 -5.49 12.68
C GLU A 410 -4.73 -4.55 11.81
N VAL A 411 -5.34 -4.12 10.72
CA VAL A 411 -4.83 -3.10 9.80
C VAL A 411 -5.96 -2.13 9.51
N PHE A 412 -5.66 -0.84 9.64
CA PHE A 412 -6.55 0.25 9.25
C PHE A 412 -5.83 1.10 8.20
N ALA A 413 -6.50 1.36 7.08
CA ALA A 413 -5.98 2.18 6.00
C ALA A 413 -7.02 3.22 5.59
N LEU A 414 -6.62 4.49 5.55
CA LEU A 414 -7.42 5.60 5.09
C LEU A 414 -6.72 6.33 3.96
N ARG A 415 -7.50 6.84 3.01
CA ARG A 415 -7.05 7.75 1.96
C ARG A 415 -8.06 8.87 1.78
N SER A 416 -7.57 10.10 1.80
CA SER A 416 -8.33 11.31 1.46
C SER A 416 -7.70 11.92 0.23
N GLN A 417 -8.50 12.24 -0.79
CA GLN A 417 -8.02 12.79 -2.05
C GLN A 417 -8.89 13.95 -2.51
N PHE A 418 -8.25 15.08 -2.81
CA PHE A 418 -8.86 16.26 -3.40
C PHE A 418 -8.51 16.31 -4.88
N ASN A 419 -9.52 16.30 -5.74
CA ASN A 419 -9.35 16.23 -7.18
C ASN A 419 -9.78 17.57 -7.77
N LEU A 420 -8.86 18.24 -8.46
CA LEU A 420 -9.08 19.53 -9.10
C LEU A 420 -8.86 19.40 -10.60
N GLY A 421 -9.94 19.47 -11.37
CA GLY A 421 -9.92 19.60 -12.82
C GLY A 421 -9.46 20.99 -13.24
N ILE A 422 -8.38 21.06 -14.02
CA ILE A 422 -7.76 22.29 -14.50
C ILE A 422 -7.98 22.45 -16.01
N GLY A 423 -8.33 23.66 -16.44
CA GLY A 423 -8.50 24.03 -17.85
C GLY A 423 -7.18 24.21 -18.60
N ALA A 424 -6.21 23.30 -18.41
CA ALA A 424 -4.89 23.34 -19.03
C ALA A 424 -4.72 22.19 -20.04
N PHE A 425 -3.66 22.23 -20.86
CA PHE A 425 -3.31 21.18 -21.82
C PHE A 425 -4.46 20.78 -22.76
N ASN A 426 -5.19 21.77 -23.26
CA ASN A 426 -6.33 21.58 -24.16
C ASN A 426 -7.46 20.75 -23.53
N ALA A 427 -7.69 20.89 -22.22
CA ALA A 427 -8.81 20.26 -21.55
C ALA A 427 -10.15 20.70 -22.17
N THR A 428 -11.13 19.80 -22.22
CA THR A 428 -12.47 20.08 -22.77
C THR A 428 -13.22 21.00 -21.80
N ILE A 429 -13.50 22.22 -22.24
CA ILE A 429 -14.19 23.26 -21.48
C ILE A 429 -15.49 23.60 -22.18
N ASN A 430 -16.61 23.48 -21.47
CA ASN A 430 -17.94 23.77 -22.00
C ASN A 430 -18.53 25.02 -21.34
N ASN A 431 -19.53 25.61 -22.00
CA ASN A 431 -20.27 26.76 -21.44
C ASN A 431 -21.05 26.34 -20.19
N GLU A 432 -21.68 25.17 -20.24
CA GLU A 432 -22.39 24.55 -19.12
C GLU A 432 -21.69 23.26 -18.69
N PRO A 433 -21.69 22.90 -17.39
CA PRO A 433 -21.26 21.59 -16.94
C PRO A 433 -22.06 20.44 -17.59
N PRO A 434 -21.52 19.20 -17.60
CA PRO A 434 -20.20 18.82 -17.10
C PRO A 434 -19.07 19.20 -18.07
N ASP A 435 -17.89 19.46 -17.52
CA ASP A 435 -16.67 19.73 -18.27
C ASP A 435 -15.44 19.38 -17.42
N SER A 436 -14.24 19.65 -17.94
CA SER A 436 -12.98 19.30 -17.26
C SER A 436 -12.62 20.23 -16.09
N ARG A 437 -13.49 21.17 -15.74
CA ARG A 437 -13.37 22.03 -14.56
C ARG A 437 -14.28 21.52 -13.47
N PHE A 438 -13.70 20.77 -12.56
CA PHE A 438 -14.41 20.18 -11.45
C PHE A 438 -13.58 20.24 -10.18
N PHE A 439 -14.27 20.10 -9.05
CA PHE A 439 -13.65 19.78 -7.79
C PHE A 439 -14.49 18.71 -7.11
N TYR A 440 -13.85 17.64 -6.67
CA TYR A 440 -14.49 16.66 -5.82
C TYR A 440 -13.51 16.09 -4.80
N TRP A 441 -14.04 15.76 -3.63
CA TRP A 441 -13.32 15.03 -2.61
C TRP A 441 -13.70 13.56 -2.66
N ARG A 442 -12.71 12.68 -2.46
CA ARG A 442 -12.92 11.25 -2.33
C ARG A 442 -12.24 10.72 -1.06
N GLY A 443 -13.00 10.03 -0.23
CA GLY A 443 -12.54 9.37 0.98
C GLY A 443 -12.67 7.86 0.86
N GLN A 444 -11.60 7.13 1.16
CA GLN A 444 -11.58 5.67 1.14
C GLN A 444 -11.07 5.14 2.48
N GLY A 445 -11.66 4.05 2.95
CA GLY A 445 -11.29 3.42 4.20
C GLY A 445 -11.38 1.91 4.13
N GLN A 446 -10.40 1.23 4.73
CA GLN A 446 -10.37 -0.21 4.87
C GLN A 446 -9.92 -0.61 6.27
N TYR A 447 -10.66 -1.54 6.88
CA TYR A 447 -10.30 -2.16 8.15
C TYR A 447 -10.25 -3.68 7.98
N VAL A 448 -9.15 -4.30 8.39
CA VAL A 448 -9.01 -5.75 8.41
C VAL A 448 -8.68 -6.17 9.83
N ARG A 449 -9.43 -7.12 10.39
CA ARG A 449 -9.19 -7.65 11.73
C ARG A 449 -9.17 -9.17 11.71
N LEU A 450 -8.18 -9.75 12.37
CA LEU A 450 -8.10 -11.17 12.67
C LEU A 450 -9.00 -11.46 13.88
N LEU A 451 -10.14 -12.12 13.64
CA LEU A 451 -11.09 -12.51 14.70
C LEU A 451 -10.67 -13.81 15.40
N ALA A 452 -10.05 -14.71 14.65
CA ALA A 452 -9.49 -15.99 15.08
C ALA A 452 -8.39 -16.39 14.09
N PRO A 453 -7.57 -17.44 14.32
CA PRO A 453 -6.56 -17.87 13.35
C PRO A 453 -7.13 -18.01 11.94
N GLU A 454 -6.59 -17.21 11.02
CA GLU A 454 -7.00 -17.13 9.61
C GLU A 454 -8.46 -16.70 9.34
N THR A 455 -9.19 -16.27 10.37
CA THR A 455 -10.55 -15.72 10.24
C THR A 455 -10.47 -14.21 10.19
N LEU A 456 -10.84 -13.62 9.05
CA LEU A 456 -10.72 -12.18 8.83
C LEU A 456 -12.10 -11.52 8.77
N LEU A 457 -12.24 -10.41 9.47
CA LEU A 457 -13.25 -9.39 9.20
C LEU A 457 -12.62 -8.34 8.29
N VAL A 458 -13.30 -8.02 7.19
CA VAL A 458 -12.89 -6.98 6.24
C VAL A 458 -14.03 -5.98 6.10
N LEU A 459 -13.77 -4.72 6.44
CA LEU A 459 -14.67 -3.60 6.19
C LEU A 459 -14.06 -2.71 5.12
N ARG A 460 -14.85 -2.25 4.16
CA ARG A 460 -14.44 -1.31 3.09
C ARG A 460 -15.44 -0.18 2.96
N SER A 461 -14.94 1.00 2.65
CA SER A 461 -15.72 2.20 2.40
C SER A 461 -15.10 3.05 1.28
N ASP A 462 -15.95 3.68 0.48
CA ASP A 462 -15.56 4.65 -0.56
C ASP A 462 -16.66 5.72 -0.67
N LEU A 463 -16.29 6.99 -0.65
CA LEU A 463 -17.20 8.13 -0.62
C LEU A 463 -16.67 9.20 -1.56
N GLN A 464 -17.51 9.71 -2.45
CA GLN A 464 -17.20 10.81 -3.35
C GLN A 464 -18.23 11.93 -3.20
N LEU A 465 -17.74 13.15 -2.99
CA LEU A 465 -18.55 14.35 -2.80
C LEU A 465 -18.10 15.48 -3.74
N THR A 466 -19.05 16.06 -4.46
CA THR A 466 -18.92 17.17 -5.39
C THR A 466 -20.17 18.05 -5.33
N THR A 467 -20.02 19.32 -5.68
CA THR A 467 -21.14 20.26 -5.81
C THR A 467 -21.51 20.55 -7.27
N ARG A 468 -20.85 19.88 -8.23
CA ARG A 468 -20.98 20.12 -9.67
C ARG A 468 -21.13 18.80 -10.41
N GLN A 469 -21.80 18.83 -11.56
CA GLN A 469 -21.85 17.70 -12.48
C GLN A 469 -20.44 17.35 -12.96
N LEU A 470 -20.13 16.05 -12.98
CA LEU A 470 -18.85 15.52 -13.41
C LEU A 470 -18.99 14.89 -14.79
N VAL A 471 -17.91 14.93 -15.57
CA VAL A 471 -17.80 14.09 -16.77
C VAL A 471 -17.76 12.62 -16.36
N PRO A 472 -18.29 11.67 -17.17
CA PRO A 472 -18.44 10.26 -16.77
C PRO A 472 -17.14 9.59 -16.30
N LEU A 473 -16.00 10.04 -16.85
CA LEU A 473 -14.67 9.61 -16.49
C LEU A 473 -14.26 9.93 -15.03
N GLU A 474 -14.95 10.85 -14.37
CA GLU A 474 -14.70 11.30 -12.99
C GLU A 474 -15.88 10.99 -12.06
N GLN A 475 -16.94 10.36 -12.57
CA GLN A 475 -18.11 9.97 -11.79
C GLN A 475 -17.83 8.72 -10.93
N PHE A 476 -18.60 8.61 -9.85
CA PHE A 476 -18.61 7.50 -8.92
C PHE A 476 -19.43 6.33 -9.48
N ALA A 477 -18.78 5.19 -9.64
CA ALA A 477 -19.38 3.95 -10.15
C ALA A 477 -19.74 2.97 -9.02
N ILE A 478 -20.98 2.46 -9.03
CA ILE A 478 -21.51 1.52 -8.04
C ILE A 478 -22.10 0.31 -8.77
N GLY A 479 -21.75 -0.89 -8.31
CA GLY A 479 -22.16 -2.18 -8.88
C GLY A 479 -20.94 -3.02 -9.32
N GLY A 480 -21.04 -4.34 -9.10
CA GLY A 480 -20.02 -5.32 -9.47
C GLY A 480 -18.96 -5.62 -8.41
N LEU A 481 -18.00 -6.47 -8.76
CA LEU A 481 -17.04 -7.13 -7.84
C LEU A 481 -16.29 -6.16 -6.90
N GLY A 482 -15.93 -4.98 -7.40
CA GLY A 482 -15.18 -3.96 -6.64
C GLY A 482 -16.05 -3.07 -5.75
N SER A 483 -17.38 -3.23 -5.77
CA SER A 483 -18.34 -2.42 -5.01
C SER A 483 -19.48 -3.31 -4.52
N VAL A 484 -20.74 -3.04 -4.90
CA VAL A 484 -21.90 -3.82 -4.49
C VAL A 484 -22.02 -5.07 -5.36
N ARG A 485 -21.60 -6.23 -4.83
CA ARG A 485 -21.72 -7.53 -5.50
C ARG A 485 -23.19 -7.93 -5.65
N GLY A 486 -23.50 -8.84 -6.57
CA GLY A 486 -24.88 -9.20 -6.89
C GLY A 486 -25.54 -8.30 -7.95
N TYR A 487 -24.90 -7.17 -8.28
CA TYR A 487 -25.32 -6.27 -9.35
C TYR A 487 -24.28 -6.26 -10.48
N ARG A 488 -24.70 -5.88 -11.69
CA ARG A 488 -23.78 -5.69 -12.83
C ARG A 488 -22.74 -4.62 -12.54
N GLN A 489 -21.56 -4.79 -13.15
CA GLN A 489 -20.46 -3.85 -13.04
C GLN A 489 -20.87 -2.46 -13.56
N ASP A 490 -20.53 -1.42 -12.78
CA ASP A 490 -20.78 0.00 -13.10
C ASP A 490 -22.27 0.34 -13.31
N LEU A 491 -23.20 -0.41 -12.68
CA LEU A 491 -24.65 -0.24 -12.82
C LEU A 491 -25.13 1.21 -12.59
N LEU A 492 -24.65 1.85 -11.52
CA LEU A 492 -24.91 3.28 -11.28
C LEU A 492 -23.63 4.07 -11.52
N LEU A 493 -23.74 5.15 -12.29
CA LEU A 493 -22.66 6.11 -12.52
C LEU A 493 -23.18 7.50 -12.17
N THR A 494 -22.58 8.15 -11.18
CA THR A 494 -23.14 9.34 -10.52
C THR A 494 -22.07 10.34 -10.11
N ASP A 495 -22.43 11.62 -9.96
CA ASP A 495 -21.47 12.65 -9.52
C ASP A 495 -20.94 12.38 -8.10
N ASN A 496 -21.85 12.02 -7.20
CA ASN A 496 -21.59 11.70 -5.80
C ASN A 496 -22.00 10.27 -5.51
N GLY A 497 -21.35 9.64 -4.55
CA GLY A 497 -21.82 8.35 -4.05
C GLY A 497 -21.06 7.84 -2.86
N ALA A 498 -21.65 6.86 -2.19
CA ALA A 498 -21.07 6.16 -1.06
C ALA A 498 -21.19 4.66 -1.27
N PHE A 499 -20.18 3.92 -0.81
CA PHE A 499 -20.11 2.47 -0.81
C PHE A 499 -19.63 2.00 0.55
N LEU A 500 -20.26 0.95 1.09
CA LEU A 500 -19.89 0.26 2.32
C LEU A 500 -19.98 -1.25 2.10
N SER A 501 -19.02 -1.99 2.64
CA SER A 501 -18.99 -3.45 2.54
C SER A 501 -18.43 -4.05 3.81
N ALA A 502 -19.11 -5.08 4.31
CA ALA A 502 -18.65 -5.91 5.42
C ALA A 502 -18.54 -7.35 4.94
N GLU A 503 -17.38 -7.97 5.15
CA GLU A 503 -17.09 -9.35 4.76
C GLU A 503 -16.41 -10.11 5.89
N VAL A 504 -16.85 -11.34 6.13
CA VAL A 504 -16.18 -12.28 7.03
C VAL A 504 -15.65 -13.44 6.20
N GLN A 505 -14.37 -13.75 6.36
CA GLN A 505 -13.67 -14.85 5.68
C GLN A 505 -13.33 -15.94 6.71
N LEU A 506 -13.98 -17.10 6.60
CA LEU A 506 -13.86 -18.23 7.52
C LEU A 506 -13.08 -19.37 6.86
N PRO A 507 -11.95 -19.84 7.41
CA PRO A 507 -11.23 -20.98 6.87
C PRO A 507 -12.00 -22.28 7.13
N ILE A 508 -12.53 -22.90 6.07
CA ILE A 508 -13.37 -24.12 6.17
C ILE A 508 -12.62 -25.41 5.83
N LEU A 509 -11.52 -25.33 5.07
CA LEU A 509 -10.69 -26.49 4.72
C LEU A 509 -9.22 -26.08 4.61
N ARG A 510 -8.33 -26.91 5.13
CA ARG A 510 -6.87 -26.78 4.99
C ARG A 510 -6.32 -28.03 4.31
N VAL A 511 -5.47 -27.84 3.33
CA VAL A 511 -4.78 -28.92 2.60
C VAL A 511 -3.27 -28.66 2.67
N PRO A 512 -2.60 -29.14 3.74
CA PRO A 512 -1.19 -28.84 4.01
C PRO A 512 -0.23 -29.24 2.88
N GLU A 513 -0.52 -30.32 2.17
CA GLU A 513 0.30 -30.89 1.08
C GLU A 513 0.55 -29.87 -0.03
N VAL A 514 -0.42 -28.98 -0.24
CA VAL A 514 -0.39 -27.93 -1.26
C VAL A 514 -0.26 -26.53 -0.65
N LYS A 515 -0.13 -26.42 0.68
CA LYS A 515 -0.27 -25.15 1.43
C LYS A 515 -1.55 -24.41 1.05
N GLY A 516 -2.64 -25.17 0.94
CA GLY A 516 -3.94 -24.69 0.47
C GLY A 516 -4.88 -24.38 1.62
N VAL A 517 -5.61 -23.27 1.53
CA VAL A 517 -6.69 -22.92 2.45
C VAL A 517 -7.91 -22.47 1.66
N LEU A 518 -9.05 -23.12 1.92
CA LEU A 518 -10.35 -22.72 1.42
C LEU A 518 -11.06 -21.88 2.48
N HIS A 519 -11.47 -20.67 2.10
CA HIS A 519 -12.29 -19.80 2.93
C HIS A 519 -13.72 -19.77 2.40
N LEU A 520 -14.69 -19.86 3.30
CA LEU A 520 -16.07 -19.42 3.08
C LEU A 520 -16.12 -17.93 3.37
N THR A 521 -16.54 -17.13 2.39
CA THR A 521 -16.79 -15.70 2.57
C THR A 521 -18.28 -15.46 2.73
N SER A 522 -18.65 -14.56 3.63
CA SER A 522 -20.02 -14.04 3.76
C SER A 522 -19.95 -12.53 3.77
N PHE A 523 -20.89 -11.87 3.09
CA PHE A 523 -20.81 -10.42 2.95
C PHE A 523 -22.17 -9.73 2.89
N VAL A 524 -22.15 -8.43 3.19
CA VAL A 524 -23.22 -7.48 2.93
C VAL A 524 -22.58 -6.24 2.31
N ASP A 525 -23.12 -5.80 1.18
CA ASP A 525 -22.66 -4.62 0.47
C ASP A 525 -23.80 -3.62 0.31
N PHE A 526 -23.51 -2.35 0.48
CA PHE A 526 -24.43 -1.24 0.33
C PHE A 526 -23.78 -0.14 -0.50
N GLY A 527 -24.55 0.47 -1.40
CA GLY A 527 -24.10 1.62 -2.17
C GLY A 527 -25.25 2.57 -2.49
N ILE A 528 -24.96 3.86 -2.52
CA ILE A 528 -25.92 4.90 -2.88
C ILE A 528 -25.22 5.96 -3.74
N GLY A 529 -25.86 6.38 -4.83
CA GLY A 529 -25.32 7.38 -5.77
C GLY A 529 -26.31 8.52 -6.00
N TRP A 530 -25.84 9.74 -6.18
CA TRP A 530 -26.70 10.88 -6.49
C TRP A 530 -25.98 11.93 -7.35
N ASN A 531 -26.74 12.62 -8.19
CA ASN A 531 -26.20 13.66 -9.07
C ASN A 531 -26.37 15.05 -8.47
N SER A 532 -25.47 15.97 -8.82
CA SER A 532 -25.48 17.34 -8.28
C SER A 532 -26.58 18.22 -8.90
N SER A 533 -27.28 17.74 -9.94
CA SER A 533 -28.36 18.45 -10.61
C SER A 533 -29.69 17.69 -10.53
N ALA A 534 -30.77 18.40 -10.23
CA ALA A 534 -32.13 17.85 -10.23
C ALA A 534 -32.65 17.41 -11.62
N LYS A 535 -31.96 17.78 -12.72
CA LYS A 535 -32.31 17.34 -14.09
C LYS A 535 -31.86 15.90 -14.40
N SER A 536 -31.18 15.23 -13.48
CA SER A 536 -30.58 13.91 -13.65
C SER A 536 -31.01 12.97 -12.52
N GLU A 537 -32.32 12.90 -12.27
CA GLU A 537 -32.90 11.96 -11.31
C GLU A 537 -32.74 10.52 -11.79
N LEU A 538 -32.38 9.64 -10.87
CA LEU A 538 -32.22 8.21 -11.11
C LEU A 538 -33.50 7.47 -10.70
N ASN A 539 -33.90 6.47 -11.49
CA ASN A 539 -35.03 5.58 -11.14
C ASN A 539 -34.77 4.79 -9.84
N SER A 540 -33.53 4.35 -9.64
CA SER A 540 -33.04 3.78 -8.39
C SER A 540 -31.65 4.33 -8.11
N ASN A 541 -31.43 4.81 -6.90
CA ASN A 541 -30.20 5.43 -6.47
C ASN A 541 -29.44 4.58 -5.43
N THR A 542 -30.02 3.46 -5.00
CA THR A 542 -29.52 2.65 -3.88
C THR A 542 -29.42 1.19 -4.29
N LEU A 543 -28.27 0.57 -4.03
CA LEU A 543 -28.01 -0.84 -4.21
C LEU A 543 -27.70 -1.47 -2.84
N LEU A 544 -28.30 -2.61 -2.56
CA LEU A 544 -28.05 -3.40 -1.34
C LEU A 544 -28.00 -4.88 -1.70
N SER A 545 -27.01 -5.60 -1.22
CA SER A 545 -26.91 -7.04 -1.43
C SER A 545 -26.30 -7.76 -0.24
N THR A 546 -26.51 -9.07 -0.23
CA THR A 546 -25.79 -10.00 0.64
C THR A 546 -25.38 -11.22 -0.17
N GLY A 547 -24.41 -12.00 0.31
CA GLY A 547 -24.00 -13.19 -0.42
C GLY A 547 -22.99 -14.04 0.30
N LEU A 548 -22.65 -15.12 -0.37
CA LEU A 548 -21.64 -16.09 0.04
C LEU A 548 -20.61 -16.24 -1.07
N GLY A 549 -19.39 -16.63 -0.71
CA GLY A 549 -18.36 -16.96 -1.67
C GLY A 549 -17.39 -18.01 -1.16
N LEU A 550 -16.58 -18.52 -2.08
CA LEU A 550 -15.51 -19.46 -1.81
C LEU A 550 -14.21 -18.85 -2.33
N GLN A 551 -13.19 -18.84 -1.47
CA GLN A 551 -11.86 -18.38 -1.83
C GLN A 551 -10.82 -19.44 -1.53
N TRP A 552 -10.18 -19.93 -2.59
CA TRP A 552 -9.08 -20.89 -2.51
C TRP A 552 -7.75 -20.17 -2.67
N GLN A 553 -6.92 -20.23 -1.64
CA GLN A 553 -5.55 -19.73 -1.66
C GLN A 553 -4.60 -20.92 -1.56
N MET A 554 -3.71 -21.08 -2.53
CA MET A 554 -2.72 -22.15 -2.55
C MET A 554 -1.33 -21.57 -2.66
N SER A 555 -0.56 -21.68 -1.56
CA SER A 555 0.73 -21.03 -1.41
C SER A 555 0.62 -19.54 -1.79
N ASP A 556 1.68 -18.94 -2.33
CA ASP A 556 1.65 -17.55 -2.79
C ASP A 556 1.35 -17.39 -4.29
N TRP A 557 1.14 -18.50 -5.03
CA TRP A 557 1.08 -18.50 -6.49
C TRP A 557 -0.33 -18.65 -7.07
N LEU A 558 -1.31 -19.18 -6.34
CA LEU A 558 -2.69 -19.33 -6.84
C LEU A 558 -3.71 -18.74 -5.87
N ASN A 559 -4.55 -17.85 -6.39
CA ASN A 559 -5.71 -17.30 -5.68
C ASN A 559 -6.95 -17.37 -6.58
N MET A 560 -7.95 -18.12 -6.16
CA MET A 560 -9.22 -18.26 -6.85
C MET A 560 -10.34 -17.81 -5.94
N ARG A 561 -11.30 -17.07 -6.47
CA ARG A 561 -12.46 -16.57 -5.74
C ARG A 561 -13.70 -16.67 -6.61
N LEU A 562 -14.80 -17.11 -6.01
CA LEU A 562 -16.13 -17.15 -6.58
C LEU A 562 -17.11 -16.62 -5.54
N ASP A 563 -17.82 -15.55 -5.85
CA ASP A 563 -18.84 -14.96 -4.99
C ASP A 563 -20.20 -15.04 -5.70
N TRP A 564 -21.23 -15.38 -4.93
CA TRP A 564 -22.63 -15.29 -5.34
C TRP A 564 -23.33 -14.25 -4.47
N GLY A 565 -23.68 -13.12 -5.07
CA GLY A 565 -24.42 -12.04 -4.45
C GLY A 565 -25.90 -12.08 -4.83
N VAL A 566 -26.76 -11.85 -3.85
CA VAL A 566 -28.20 -11.73 -3.99
C VAL A 566 -28.58 -10.26 -3.80
N PRO A 567 -29.08 -9.57 -4.84
CA PRO A 567 -29.57 -8.21 -4.70
C PRO A 567 -30.83 -8.20 -3.82
N LEU A 568 -30.84 -7.31 -2.81
CA LEU A 568 -31.96 -7.10 -1.90
C LEU A 568 -32.87 -5.94 -2.33
N ILE A 569 -32.41 -5.11 -3.27
CA ILE A 569 -33.19 -4.05 -3.92
C ILE A 569 -33.24 -4.40 -5.42
N GLY A 570 -34.44 -4.49 -5.97
CA GLY A 570 -34.64 -4.74 -7.39
C GLY A 570 -34.16 -3.56 -8.24
N VAL A 571 -33.55 -3.87 -9.38
CA VAL A 571 -33.15 -2.90 -10.40
C VAL A 571 -33.58 -3.43 -11.76
N ASP A 572 -34.01 -2.53 -12.64
CA ASP A 572 -34.35 -2.89 -14.01
C ASP A 572 -33.08 -3.30 -14.77
N GLY A 573 -33.13 -4.39 -15.52
CA GLY A 573 -32.00 -4.86 -16.28
C GLY A 573 -32.18 -6.28 -16.83
N SER A 574 -31.35 -6.63 -17.80
CA SER A 574 -31.33 -7.97 -18.39
C SER A 574 -30.53 -8.96 -17.54
N ASN A 575 -30.93 -10.23 -17.49
CA ASN A 575 -30.19 -11.30 -16.79
C ASN A 575 -29.24 -12.07 -17.72
N ASN A 576 -28.55 -11.36 -18.61
CA ASN A 576 -27.85 -11.96 -19.74
C ASN A 576 -26.37 -12.27 -19.47
N SER A 577 -25.82 -11.83 -18.34
CA SER A 577 -24.44 -12.09 -17.93
C SER A 577 -24.33 -12.78 -16.57
N LEU A 578 -23.17 -13.39 -16.28
CA LEU A 578 -22.90 -14.01 -14.97
C LEU A 578 -23.07 -13.01 -13.82
N GLN A 579 -22.63 -11.76 -14.00
CA GLN A 579 -22.72 -10.72 -12.97
C GLN A 579 -24.17 -10.32 -12.68
N GLU A 580 -25.01 -10.22 -13.72
CA GLU A 580 -26.44 -9.91 -13.59
C GLU A 580 -27.19 -11.08 -12.91
N ASN A 581 -26.69 -12.31 -13.05
CA ASN A 581 -27.13 -13.46 -12.27
C ASN A 581 -26.47 -13.57 -10.88
N GLY A 582 -25.78 -12.51 -10.44
CA GLY A 582 -25.16 -12.38 -9.13
C GLY A 582 -23.81 -13.08 -8.96
N LEU A 583 -23.26 -13.71 -9.99
CA LEU A 583 -22.01 -14.46 -9.93
C LEU A 583 -20.80 -13.59 -10.30
N SER A 584 -19.83 -13.49 -9.40
CA SER A 584 -18.55 -12.82 -9.62
C SER A 584 -17.39 -13.78 -9.36
N PHE A 585 -16.33 -13.73 -10.15
CA PHE A 585 -15.16 -14.58 -9.95
C PHE A 585 -13.85 -13.87 -10.30
N SER A 586 -12.76 -14.36 -9.71
CA SER A 586 -11.40 -13.99 -10.08
C SER A 586 -10.44 -15.16 -9.87
N ILE A 587 -9.54 -15.37 -10.81
CA ILE A 587 -8.46 -16.36 -10.75
C ILE A 587 -7.17 -15.62 -11.05
N ASN A 588 -6.19 -15.74 -10.16
CA ASN A 588 -4.87 -15.14 -10.30
C ASN A 588 -3.81 -16.23 -10.12
N VAL A 589 -2.88 -16.32 -11.08
CA VAL A 589 -1.82 -17.32 -11.12
C VAL A 589 -0.48 -16.61 -11.30
N LYS A 590 0.42 -16.76 -10.33
CA LYS A 590 1.79 -16.23 -10.38
C LYS A 590 2.77 -17.28 -10.89
N SER A 591 3.72 -16.88 -11.73
CA SER A 591 4.60 -17.82 -12.44
C SER A 591 5.96 -18.05 -11.77
N PHE A 592 6.42 -17.16 -10.90
CA PHE A 592 7.68 -17.26 -10.16
C PHE A 592 7.65 -16.33 -8.95
#